data_AF-A0A2W6C879-F1
#
_entry.id   AF-A0A2W6C879-F1
#
_cell.length_a   1.000
_cell.length_b   1.000
_cell.length_c   1.000
_cell.angle_alpha   90.00
_cell.angle_beta   90.00
_cell.angle_gamma   90.00
#
_symmetry.space_group_name_H-M   'P 1'
#
loop_
_entity.id
_entity.type
_entity.pdbx_description
1 polymer ?
#
loop_
_entity_poly.entity_id
_entity_poly.type
_entity_poly.pdbx_seq_one_letter_code
_entity_poly.pdbx_strand_id
1 'polypeptide(L)'
;MDRLDRKDLKDAAFDVVLRGYDKRQVDERLRFLDAELTVADNALRGANQRAAMLEDALSEARSIPAGESSGDSNFGARVEKILKLAEDEAREVRSQADAAATALVEQARAQAAEQDSALQRRWAELDTARQELDQAGEEVNRESDRILVEAGKVARLEAKQLIAQARAEAEQLVAQASAHAQQLVVAATDAARQREQSSAHEVHQLSRLREEINSDLYRAKEVLDGLFGATGALVHKRRQDSAQPPHQARTV
;
A
#
# COMPACT_ATOMS: atom_id res chain seq x y z
N MET A 1 -6.93 -36.66 48.40
CA MET A 1 -7.07 -35.59 47.40
C MET A 1 -6.98 -34.29 48.15
N ASP A 2 -5.77 -33.76 48.30
CA ASP A 2 -5.54 -32.47 48.94
C ASP A 2 -6.32 -31.41 48.15
N ARG A 3 -7.27 -30.76 48.81
CA ARG A 3 -7.97 -29.63 48.21
C ARG A 3 -7.02 -28.45 48.33
N LEU A 4 -6.49 -28.00 47.19
CA LEU A 4 -5.67 -26.80 47.08
C LEU A 4 -6.35 -25.65 47.83
N ASP A 5 -5.65 -25.03 48.78
CA ASP A 5 -6.20 -23.94 49.56
C ASP A 5 -6.38 -22.71 48.67
N ARG A 6 -7.34 -21.84 49.01
CA ARG A 6 -7.62 -20.58 48.28
C ARG A 6 -6.35 -19.74 48.02
N LYS A 7 -5.37 -19.86 48.91
CA LYS A 7 -4.09 -19.16 48.82
C LYS A 7 -3.21 -19.72 47.70
N ASP A 8 -3.23 -21.04 47.49
CA ASP A 8 -2.41 -21.73 46.50
C ASP A 8 -2.86 -21.43 45.07
N LEU A 9 -4.16 -21.16 44.85
CA LEU A 9 -4.68 -20.75 43.53
C LEU A 9 -4.31 -19.30 43.15
N LYS A 10 -4.02 -18.45 44.13
CA LYS A 10 -3.66 -17.03 43.88
C LYS A 10 -2.19 -16.87 43.52
N ASP A 11 -1.34 -17.80 43.96
CA ASP A 11 0.10 -17.75 43.80
C ASP A 11 0.62 -18.58 42.59
N ALA A 12 -0.24 -19.43 42.01
CA ALA A 12 0.11 -20.24 40.83
C ALA A 12 -0.10 -19.47 39.51
N ALA A 13 0.98 -19.04 38.87
CA ALA A 13 0.95 -18.45 37.54
C ALA A 13 0.91 -19.53 36.44
N PHE A 14 0.12 -19.31 35.39
CA PHE A 14 0.09 -20.17 34.20
C PHE A 14 1.23 -19.85 33.23
N ASP A 15 1.79 -20.87 32.58
CA ASP A 15 2.79 -20.71 31.51
C ASP A 15 2.16 -20.06 30.26
N VAL A 16 2.90 -19.14 29.62
CA VAL A 16 2.44 -18.42 28.42
C VAL A 16 2.96 -19.08 27.15
N VAL A 17 2.04 -19.55 26.30
CA VAL A 17 2.34 -20.25 25.03
C VAL A 17 1.84 -19.45 23.82
N LEU A 18 2.49 -19.63 22.66
CA LEU A 18 2.28 -18.84 21.42
C LEU A 18 0.83 -18.88 20.88
N ARG A 19 0.08 -19.93 21.21
CA ARG A 19 -1.38 -20.02 21.04
C ARG A 19 -1.98 -20.50 22.34
N GLY A 20 -2.64 -19.59 23.05
CA GLY A 20 -3.28 -19.86 24.33
C GLY A 20 -4.48 -18.95 24.55
N TYR A 21 -5.14 -19.13 25.69
CA TYR A 21 -6.24 -18.28 26.11
C TYR A 21 -5.74 -16.86 26.40
N ASP A 22 -6.58 -15.85 26.13
CA ASP A 22 -6.27 -14.47 26.46
C ASP A 22 -6.18 -14.31 27.98
N LYS A 23 -5.00 -13.92 28.46
CA LYS A 23 -4.70 -13.71 29.88
C LYS A 23 -5.75 -12.84 30.57
N ARG A 24 -6.22 -11.77 29.92
CA ARG A 24 -7.19 -10.84 30.51
C ARG A 24 -8.53 -11.51 30.75
N GLN A 25 -8.99 -12.34 29.82
CA GLN A 25 -10.25 -13.08 29.92
C GLN A 25 -10.16 -14.16 31.00
N VAL A 26 -9.01 -14.84 31.10
CA VAL A 26 -8.75 -15.83 32.16
C VAL A 26 -8.73 -15.17 33.53
N ASP A 27 -8.02 -14.05 33.70
CA ASP A 27 -7.95 -13.32 34.96
C ASP A 27 -9.34 -12.81 35.41
N GLU A 28 -10.15 -12.32 34.49
CA GLU A 28 -11.52 -11.88 34.77
C GLU A 28 -12.42 -13.06 35.18
N ARG A 29 -12.33 -14.19 34.49
CA ARG A 29 -13.09 -15.39 34.83
C ARG A 29 -12.67 -15.98 36.19
N LEU A 30 -11.38 -15.97 36.51
CA LEU A 30 -10.87 -16.42 37.80
C LEU A 30 -11.36 -15.52 38.94
N ARG A 31 -11.38 -14.20 38.75
CA ARG A 31 -11.96 -13.26 39.73
C ARG A 31 -13.44 -13.52 39.98
N PHE A 32 -14.20 -13.79 38.91
CA PHE A 32 -15.61 -14.14 39.04
C PHE A 32 -15.79 -15.44 39.86
N LEU A 33 -15.02 -16.47 39.56
CA LEU A 33 -15.09 -17.75 40.27
C LEU A 33 -14.65 -17.63 41.75
N ASP A 34 -13.64 -16.81 42.07
CA ASP A 34 -13.22 -16.55 43.46
C ASP A 34 -14.33 -15.84 44.26
N ALA A 35 -15.05 -14.90 43.63
CA ALA A 35 -16.19 -14.24 44.25
C ALA A 35 -17.35 -15.22 44.49
N GLU A 36 -17.69 -16.06 43.51
CA GLU A 36 -18.74 -17.07 43.63
C GLU A 36 -18.42 -18.10 44.72
N LEU A 37 -17.18 -18.59 44.76
CA LEU A 37 -16.72 -19.51 45.79
C LEU A 37 -16.80 -18.89 47.19
N THR A 38 -16.44 -17.61 47.32
CA THR A 38 -16.54 -16.88 48.59
C THR A 38 -17.99 -16.76 49.07
N VAL A 39 -18.93 -16.51 48.17
CA VAL A 39 -20.36 -16.48 48.49
C VAL A 39 -20.84 -17.86 48.93
N ALA A 40 -20.46 -18.92 48.21
CA ALA A 40 -20.83 -20.28 48.53
C ALA A 40 -20.28 -20.73 49.91
N ASP A 41 -19.01 -20.42 50.21
CA ASP A 41 -18.40 -20.72 51.50
C ASP A 41 -19.13 -20.03 52.66
N ASN A 42 -19.50 -18.76 52.49
CA ASN A 42 -20.24 -18.02 53.51
C ASN A 42 -21.66 -18.60 53.71
N ALA A 43 -22.32 -19.00 52.63
CA ALA A 43 -23.62 -19.67 52.69
C ALA A 43 -23.54 -21.01 53.43
N LEU A 44 -22.48 -21.81 53.17
CA LEU A 44 -22.25 -23.08 53.84
C LEU A 44 -22.01 -22.88 55.35
N ARG A 45 -21.18 -21.90 55.74
CA ARG A 45 -20.97 -21.55 57.15
C ARG A 45 -22.29 -21.13 57.83
N GLY A 46 -23.09 -20.30 57.16
CA GLY A 46 -24.40 -19.88 57.68
C GLY A 46 -25.42 -21.01 57.77
N ALA A 47 -25.36 -22.00 56.87
CA ALA A 47 -26.18 -23.21 56.96
C ALA A 47 -25.78 -24.08 58.15
N ASN A 48 -24.48 -24.31 58.35
CA ASN A 48 -23.96 -25.09 59.47
C ASN A 48 -24.29 -24.46 60.84
N GLN A 49 -24.20 -23.13 60.95
CA GLN A 49 -24.60 -22.42 62.17
C GLN A 49 -26.10 -22.59 62.48
N ARG A 50 -26.97 -22.52 61.46
CA ARG A 50 -28.41 -22.74 61.63
C ARG A 50 -28.73 -24.19 62.01
N ALA A 51 -28.02 -25.15 61.43
CA ALA A 51 -28.17 -26.56 61.80
C ALA A 51 -27.83 -26.78 63.27
N ALA A 52 -26.71 -26.23 63.75
CA ALA A 52 -26.32 -26.30 65.17
C ALA A 52 -27.38 -25.66 66.09
N MET A 53 -27.92 -24.47 65.74
CA MET A 53 -28.99 -23.83 66.52
C MET A 53 -30.27 -24.67 66.59
N LEU A 54 -30.64 -25.34 65.50
CA LEU A 54 -31.82 -26.21 65.46
C LEU A 54 -31.60 -27.50 66.27
N GLU A 55 -30.40 -28.05 66.26
CA GLU A 55 -30.02 -29.20 67.08
C GLU A 55 -30.09 -28.85 68.57
N ASP A 56 -29.60 -27.68 68.98
CA ASP A 56 -29.70 -27.18 70.35
C ASP A 56 -31.17 -26.97 70.77
N ALA A 57 -31.98 -26.33 69.93
CA ALA A 57 -33.40 -26.09 70.20
C ALA A 57 -34.22 -27.40 70.28
N LEU A 58 -33.89 -28.41 69.45
CA LEU A 58 -34.50 -29.74 69.52
C LEU A 58 -34.10 -30.48 70.79
N SER A 59 -32.84 -30.34 71.22
CA SER A 59 -32.37 -30.90 72.49
C SER A 59 -33.15 -30.28 73.65
N GLU A 60 -33.29 -28.95 73.67
CA GLU A 60 -34.04 -28.22 74.71
C GLU A 60 -35.51 -28.63 74.74
N ALA A 61 -36.18 -28.71 73.58
CA ALA A 61 -37.57 -29.13 73.48
C ALA A 61 -37.82 -30.58 73.93
N ARG A 62 -36.85 -31.49 73.71
CA ARG A 62 -36.91 -32.88 74.21
C ARG A 62 -36.78 -32.99 75.73
N SER A 63 -36.19 -31.99 76.39
CA SER A 63 -36.07 -31.93 77.85
C SER A 63 -37.32 -31.41 78.57
N ILE A 64 -38.32 -30.89 77.85
CA ILE A 64 -39.58 -30.38 78.44
C ILE A 64 -40.59 -31.53 78.55
N PRO A 65 -41.04 -31.93 79.75
CA PRO A 65 -42.05 -32.98 79.89
C PRO A 65 -43.41 -32.49 79.37
N ALA A 66 -44.02 -33.25 78.46
CA ALA A 66 -45.34 -32.97 77.92
C ALA A 66 -46.42 -33.14 79.00
N GLY A 67 -46.95 -32.03 79.50
CA GLY A 67 -48.16 -32.01 80.32
C GLY A 67 -49.41 -32.23 79.46
N GLU A 68 -50.16 -33.30 79.75
CA GLU A 68 -51.39 -33.69 79.06
C GLU A 68 -52.50 -32.62 79.19
N SER A 69 -53.13 -32.24 78.07
CA SER A 69 -54.29 -31.34 78.05
C SER A 69 -55.60 -32.12 77.98
N SER A 70 -56.47 -31.90 78.96
CA SER A 70 -57.83 -32.48 79.04
C SER A 70 -58.74 -31.99 77.90
N GLY A 71 -59.53 -32.90 77.33
CA GLY A 71 -60.40 -32.65 76.18
C GLY A 71 -61.74 -32.01 76.55
N ASP A 72 -61.95 -30.78 76.09
CA ASP A 72 -63.25 -30.10 76.07
C ASP A 72 -63.96 -30.34 74.73
N SER A 73 -65.21 -30.80 74.75
CA SER A 73 -66.02 -31.05 73.54
C SER A 73 -66.27 -29.81 72.66
N ASN A 74 -66.10 -28.60 73.20
CA ASN A 74 -66.15 -27.33 72.47
C ASN A 74 -64.86 -27.05 71.66
N PHE A 75 -63.80 -27.82 71.87
CA PHE A 75 -62.59 -27.79 71.04
C PHE A 75 -62.88 -28.26 69.61
N GLY A 76 -63.66 -29.33 69.44
CA GLY A 76 -63.98 -29.90 68.12
C GLY A 76 -64.66 -28.90 67.17
N ALA A 77 -65.70 -28.20 67.65
CA ALA A 77 -66.41 -27.19 66.84
C ALA A 77 -65.52 -25.97 66.48
N ARG A 78 -64.60 -25.58 67.37
CA ARG A 78 -63.62 -24.52 67.09
C ARG A 78 -62.56 -24.99 66.10
N VAL A 79 -62.08 -26.23 66.22
CA VAL A 79 -61.13 -26.85 65.29
C VAL A 79 -61.73 -26.96 63.89
N GLU A 80 -62.98 -27.41 63.77
CA GLU A 80 -63.67 -27.49 62.47
C GLU A 80 -63.80 -26.10 61.81
N LYS A 81 -64.14 -25.06 62.59
CA LYS A 81 -64.20 -23.69 62.10
C LYS A 81 -62.82 -23.17 61.65
N ILE A 82 -61.76 -23.47 62.40
CA ILE A 82 -60.38 -23.09 62.06
C ILE A 82 -59.94 -23.81 60.78
N LEU A 83 -60.22 -25.10 60.64
CA LEU A 83 -59.90 -25.87 59.44
C LEU A 83 -60.62 -25.32 58.20
N LYS A 84 -61.89 -24.96 58.35
CA LYS A 84 -62.66 -24.35 57.26
C LYS A 84 -62.11 -22.97 56.87
N LEU A 85 -61.78 -22.14 57.86
CA LEU A 85 -61.15 -20.83 57.62
C LEU A 85 -59.79 -20.97 56.94
N ALA A 86 -58.99 -21.95 57.39
CA ALA A 86 -57.68 -22.25 56.80
C ALA A 86 -57.80 -22.82 55.38
N GLU A 87 -58.84 -23.61 55.09
CA GLU A 87 -59.11 -24.10 53.73
C GLU A 87 -59.50 -22.95 52.79
N ASP A 88 -60.38 -22.05 53.23
CA ASP A 88 -60.78 -20.88 52.46
C ASP A 88 -59.59 -19.92 52.26
N GLU A 89 -58.77 -19.69 53.29
CA GLU A 89 -57.54 -18.91 53.19
C GLU A 89 -56.51 -19.57 52.24
N ALA A 90 -56.35 -20.89 52.31
CA ALA A 90 -55.48 -21.62 51.38
C ALA A 90 -55.99 -21.58 49.92
N ARG A 91 -57.32 -21.59 49.71
CA ARG A 91 -57.90 -21.39 48.37
C ARG A 91 -57.64 -19.98 47.86
N GLU A 92 -57.80 -18.98 48.70
CA GLU A 92 -57.55 -17.58 48.34
C GLU A 92 -56.07 -17.35 48.00
N VAL A 93 -55.15 -17.84 48.83
CA VAL A 93 -53.69 -17.74 48.57
C VAL A 93 -53.31 -18.42 47.26
N ARG A 94 -53.88 -19.61 46.97
CA ARG A 94 -53.63 -20.29 45.68
C ARG A 94 -54.17 -19.49 44.50
N SER A 95 -55.40 -18.98 44.58
CA SER A 95 -56.01 -18.14 43.54
C SER A 95 -55.15 -16.89 43.28
N GLN A 96 -54.70 -16.21 44.33
CA GLN A 96 -53.82 -15.05 44.22
C GLN A 96 -52.46 -15.41 43.62
N ALA A 97 -51.86 -16.54 44.02
CA ALA A 97 -50.61 -17.02 43.46
C ALA A 97 -50.73 -17.36 41.97
N ASP A 98 -51.81 -18.02 41.56
CA ASP A 98 -52.08 -18.36 40.15
C ASP A 98 -52.32 -17.10 39.31
N ALA A 99 -53.06 -16.11 39.84
CA ALA A 99 -53.27 -14.82 39.20
C ALA A 99 -51.96 -14.04 39.05
N ALA A 100 -51.13 -14.01 40.10
CA ALA A 100 -49.82 -13.36 40.08
C ALA A 100 -48.85 -14.04 39.10
N ALA A 101 -48.83 -15.38 39.07
CA ALA A 101 -48.01 -16.15 38.14
C ALA A 101 -48.42 -15.89 36.68
N THR A 102 -49.73 -15.87 36.41
CA THR A 102 -50.26 -15.55 35.08
C THR A 102 -49.88 -14.12 34.66
N ALA A 103 -50.04 -13.14 35.57
CA ALA A 103 -49.66 -11.76 35.31
C ALA A 103 -48.15 -11.62 35.02
N LEU A 104 -47.30 -12.34 35.77
CA LEU A 104 -45.85 -12.34 35.56
C LEU A 104 -45.47 -12.94 34.20
N VAL A 105 -46.11 -14.04 33.79
CA VAL A 105 -45.87 -14.67 32.48
C VAL A 105 -46.30 -13.74 31.35
N GLU A 106 -47.46 -13.10 31.45
CA GLU A 106 -47.93 -12.15 30.43
C GLU A 106 -47.03 -10.91 30.35
N GLN A 107 -46.58 -10.38 31.50
CA GLN A 107 -45.60 -9.29 31.53
C GLN A 107 -44.27 -9.71 30.87
N ALA A 108 -43.75 -10.90 31.17
CA ALA A 108 -42.53 -11.42 30.58
C ALA A 108 -42.68 -11.61 29.06
N ARG A 109 -43.83 -12.11 28.59
CA ARG A 109 -44.15 -12.22 27.16
C ARG A 109 -44.21 -10.86 26.48
N ALA A 110 -44.85 -9.88 27.10
CA ALA A 110 -44.92 -8.52 26.56
C ALA A 110 -43.52 -7.88 26.43
N GLN A 111 -42.69 -8.03 27.46
CA GLN A 111 -41.31 -7.55 27.44
C GLN A 111 -40.46 -8.25 26.38
N ALA A 112 -40.59 -9.57 26.22
CA ALA A 112 -39.88 -10.32 25.18
C ALA A 112 -40.30 -9.85 23.77
N ALA A 113 -41.60 -9.68 23.53
CA ALA A 113 -42.11 -9.18 22.26
C ALA A 113 -41.62 -7.75 21.94
N GLU A 114 -41.57 -6.88 22.95
CA GLU A 114 -41.01 -5.53 22.79
C GLU A 114 -39.52 -5.58 22.42
N GLN A 115 -38.74 -6.42 23.12
CA GLN A 115 -37.31 -6.61 22.81
C GLN A 115 -37.10 -7.15 21.40
N ASP A 116 -37.86 -8.15 20.98
CA ASP A 116 -37.78 -8.70 19.63
C ASP A 116 -38.10 -7.63 18.57
N SER A 117 -39.14 -6.82 18.80
CA SER A 117 -39.49 -5.71 17.90
C SER A 117 -38.40 -4.63 17.85
N ALA A 118 -37.74 -4.37 18.98
CA ALA A 118 -36.65 -3.39 19.07
C ALA A 118 -35.40 -3.90 18.35
N LEU A 119 -35.09 -5.19 18.49
CA LEU A 119 -34.01 -5.84 17.74
C LEU A 119 -34.31 -5.80 16.24
N GLN A 120 -35.50 -6.20 15.81
CA GLN A 120 -35.89 -6.16 14.39
C GLN A 120 -35.74 -4.77 13.77
N ARG A 121 -36.15 -3.72 14.50
CA ARG A 121 -35.95 -2.33 14.06
C ARG A 121 -34.47 -1.98 13.91
N ARG A 122 -33.64 -2.32 14.91
CA ARG A 122 -32.19 -2.10 14.85
C ARG A 122 -31.53 -2.86 13.69
N TRP A 123 -31.97 -4.08 13.43
CA TRP A 123 -31.48 -4.86 12.29
C TRP A 123 -31.85 -4.21 10.95
N ALA A 124 -33.09 -3.72 10.81
CA ALA A 124 -33.51 -3.00 9.62
C ALA A 124 -32.70 -1.70 9.44
N GLU A 125 -32.49 -0.94 10.51
CA GLU A 125 -31.67 0.29 10.49
C GLU A 125 -30.21 0.01 10.09
N LEU A 126 -29.63 -1.09 10.61
CA LEU A 126 -28.27 -1.50 10.24
C LEU A 126 -28.19 -1.95 8.78
N ASP A 127 -29.21 -2.64 8.26
CA ASP A 127 -29.25 -3.05 6.86
C ASP A 127 -29.37 -1.84 5.94
N THR A 128 -30.22 -0.87 6.27
CA THR A 128 -30.31 0.38 5.51
C THR A 128 -29.01 1.17 5.57
N ALA A 129 -28.39 1.30 6.74
CA ALA A 129 -27.11 2.01 6.88
C ALA A 129 -26.00 1.31 6.08
N ARG A 130 -26.00 -0.03 6.04
CA ARG A 130 -25.06 -0.80 5.22
C ARG A 130 -25.28 -0.55 3.73
N GLN A 131 -26.53 -0.57 3.25
CA GLN A 131 -26.84 -0.29 1.86
C GLN A 131 -26.43 1.14 1.45
N GLU A 132 -26.65 2.13 2.33
CA GLU A 132 -26.20 3.51 2.11
C GLU A 132 -24.67 3.62 2.01
N LEU A 133 -23.94 2.92 2.89
CA LEU A 133 -22.48 2.86 2.84
C LEU A 133 -21.98 2.19 1.55
N ASP A 134 -22.61 1.10 1.13
CA ASP A 134 -22.26 0.40 -0.11
C ASP A 134 -22.50 1.32 -1.33
N GLN A 135 -23.65 2.00 -1.38
CA GLN A 135 -23.96 2.97 -2.45
C GLN A 135 -23.00 4.16 -2.47
N ALA A 136 -22.66 4.71 -1.29
CA ALA A 136 -21.69 5.79 -1.17
C ALA A 136 -20.29 5.33 -1.62
N GLY A 137 -19.90 4.10 -1.27
CA GLY A 137 -18.65 3.49 -1.71
C GLY A 137 -18.59 3.31 -3.23
N GLU A 138 -19.67 2.83 -3.84
CA GLU A 138 -19.78 2.73 -5.29
C GLU A 138 -19.68 4.08 -5.99
N GLU A 139 -20.31 5.13 -5.45
CA GLU A 139 -20.27 6.46 -6.06
C GLU A 139 -18.88 7.07 -6.00
N VAL A 140 -18.19 6.95 -4.85
CA VAL A 140 -16.79 7.37 -4.71
C VAL A 140 -15.89 6.62 -5.69
N ASN A 141 -16.11 5.32 -5.89
CA ASN A 141 -15.34 4.53 -6.86
C ASN A 141 -15.62 4.99 -8.30
N ARG A 142 -16.89 5.21 -8.68
CA ARG A 142 -17.25 5.73 -10.01
C ARG A 142 -16.60 7.08 -10.28
N GLU A 143 -16.63 7.97 -9.31
CA GLU A 143 -16.03 9.30 -9.46
C GLU A 143 -14.50 9.21 -9.55
N SER A 144 -13.87 8.35 -8.75
CA SER A 144 -12.44 8.08 -8.85
C SER A 144 -12.06 7.54 -10.23
N ASP A 145 -12.82 6.59 -10.77
CA ASP A 145 -12.61 6.04 -12.12
C ASP A 145 -12.75 7.12 -13.20
N ARG A 146 -13.75 8.00 -13.08
CA ARG A 146 -13.92 9.15 -14.00
C ARG A 146 -12.71 10.07 -13.96
N ILE A 147 -12.26 10.44 -12.77
CA ILE A 147 -11.08 11.29 -12.58
C ILE A 147 -9.83 10.64 -13.20
N LEU A 148 -9.61 9.34 -12.96
CA LEU A 148 -8.48 8.60 -13.53
C LEU A 148 -8.54 8.54 -15.05
N VAL A 149 -9.72 8.31 -15.63
CA VAL A 149 -9.91 8.27 -17.08
C VAL A 149 -9.64 9.65 -17.70
N GLU A 150 -10.17 10.72 -17.12
CA GLU A 150 -9.95 12.09 -17.62
C GLU A 150 -8.51 12.53 -17.45
N ALA A 151 -7.90 12.32 -16.28
CA ALA A 151 -6.47 12.58 -16.06
C ALA A 151 -5.61 11.81 -17.06
N GLY A 152 -5.95 10.55 -17.34
CA GLY A 152 -5.28 9.74 -18.35
C GLY A 152 -5.44 10.29 -19.78
N LYS A 153 -6.60 10.86 -20.14
CA LYS A 153 -6.81 11.51 -21.43
C LYS A 153 -5.96 12.78 -21.56
N VAL A 154 -5.95 13.62 -20.53
CA VAL A 154 -5.15 14.86 -20.50
C VAL A 154 -3.67 14.53 -20.61
N ALA A 155 -3.15 13.63 -19.78
CA ALA A 155 -1.74 13.21 -19.81
C ALA A 155 -1.33 12.64 -21.18
N ARG A 156 -2.20 11.86 -21.83
CA ARG A 156 -1.95 11.35 -23.19
C ARG A 156 -1.92 12.46 -24.24
N LEU A 157 -2.78 13.47 -24.10
CA LEU A 157 -2.80 14.61 -25.02
C LEU A 157 -1.53 15.46 -24.87
N GLU A 158 -1.14 15.76 -23.63
CA GLU A 158 0.09 16.48 -23.30
C GLU A 158 1.32 15.73 -23.81
N ALA A 159 1.42 14.42 -23.55
CA ALA A 159 2.51 13.60 -24.07
C ALA A 159 2.60 13.64 -25.60
N LYS A 160 1.46 13.57 -26.30
CA LYS A 160 1.42 13.70 -27.77
C LYS A 160 1.89 15.07 -28.23
N GLN A 161 1.49 16.14 -27.55
CA GLN A 161 1.91 17.50 -27.88
C GLN A 161 3.41 17.69 -27.67
N LEU A 162 3.96 17.20 -26.56
CA LEU A 162 5.40 17.25 -26.28
C LEU A 162 6.20 16.48 -27.32
N ILE A 163 5.76 15.27 -27.70
CA ILE A 163 6.42 14.48 -28.75
C ILE A 163 6.37 15.23 -30.10
N ALA A 164 5.23 15.83 -30.44
CA ALA A 164 5.08 16.60 -31.67
C ALA A 164 5.99 17.85 -31.69
N GLN A 165 6.07 18.57 -30.57
CA GLN A 165 6.96 19.73 -30.42
C GLN A 165 8.43 19.32 -30.52
N ALA A 166 8.86 18.33 -29.75
CA ALA A 166 10.23 17.82 -29.79
C ALA A 166 10.63 17.33 -31.19
N ARG A 167 9.70 16.69 -31.91
CA ARG A 167 9.93 16.28 -33.30
C ARG A 167 10.07 17.48 -34.24
N ALA A 168 9.21 18.47 -34.14
CA ALA A 168 9.28 19.69 -34.96
C ALA A 168 10.61 20.44 -34.72
N GLU A 169 11.04 20.56 -33.46
CA GLU A 169 12.32 21.17 -33.10
C GLU A 169 13.50 20.37 -33.65
N ALA A 170 13.47 19.04 -33.54
CA ALA A 170 14.50 18.17 -34.12
C ALA A 170 14.58 18.31 -35.65
N GLU A 171 13.45 18.34 -36.34
CA GLU A 171 13.37 18.56 -37.80
C GLU A 171 13.94 19.93 -38.18
N GLN A 172 13.63 20.98 -37.42
CA GLN A 172 14.19 22.32 -37.62
C GLN A 172 15.70 22.36 -37.43
N LEU A 173 16.22 21.73 -36.37
CA LEU A 173 17.66 21.67 -36.09
C LEU A 173 18.40 20.92 -37.21
N VAL A 174 17.85 19.79 -37.68
CA VAL A 174 18.42 19.04 -38.80
C VAL A 174 18.41 19.86 -40.09
N ALA A 175 17.32 20.60 -40.36
CA ALA A 175 17.24 21.47 -41.53
C ALA A 175 18.27 22.61 -41.46
N GLN A 176 18.42 23.25 -40.31
CA GLN A 176 19.42 24.30 -40.08
C GLN A 176 20.86 23.77 -40.23
N ALA A 177 21.17 22.62 -39.61
CA ALA A 177 22.48 21.98 -39.71
C ALA A 177 22.80 21.59 -41.16
N SER A 178 21.82 21.05 -41.89
CA SER A 178 21.97 20.70 -43.30
C SER A 178 22.21 21.92 -44.18
N ALA A 179 21.45 23.01 -43.97
CA ALA A 179 21.65 24.26 -44.70
C ALA A 179 23.04 24.85 -44.44
N HIS A 180 23.50 24.86 -43.19
CA HIS A 180 24.83 25.32 -42.83
C HIS A 180 25.93 24.44 -43.43
N ALA A 181 25.77 23.11 -43.40
CA ALA A 181 26.71 22.19 -44.03
C ALA A 181 26.79 22.41 -45.56
N GLN A 182 25.64 22.60 -46.23
CA GLN A 182 25.62 22.92 -47.66
C GLN A 182 26.33 24.25 -47.96
N GLN A 183 26.11 25.29 -47.15
CA GLN A 183 26.81 26.56 -47.29
C GLN A 183 28.32 26.42 -47.13
N LEU A 184 28.78 25.66 -46.13
CA LEU A 184 30.20 25.37 -45.93
C LEU A 184 30.80 24.61 -47.11
N VAL A 185 30.09 23.62 -47.65
CA VAL A 185 30.54 22.88 -48.83
C VAL A 185 30.67 23.80 -50.04
N VAL A 186 29.66 24.62 -50.32
CA VAL A 186 29.70 25.59 -51.43
C VAL A 186 30.88 26.55 -51.26
N ALA A 187 31.01 27.18 -50.09
CA ALA A 187 32.12 28.10 -49.80
C ALA A 187 33.50 27.44 -49.93
N ALA A 188 33.65 26.20 -49.45
CA ALA A 188 34.89 25.44 -49.58
C ALA A 188 35.20 25.09 -51.04
N THR A 189 34.19 24.69 -51.83
CA THR A 189 34.37 24.39 -53.25
C THR A 189 34.73 25.61 -54.07
N ASP A 190 34.14 26.77 -53.78
CA ASP A 190 34.45 28.01 -54.47
C ASP A 190 35.86 28.51 -54.11
N ALA A 191 36.24 28.42 -52.84
CA ALA A 191 37.61 28.72 -52.40
C ALA A 191 38.65 27.80 -53.05
N ALA A 192 38.34 26.50 -53.19
CA ALA A 192 39.21 25.54 -53.87
C ALA A 192 39.37 25.89 -55.36
N ARG A 193 38.26 26.17 -56.06
CA ARG A 193 38.29 26.60 -57.47
C ARG A 193 39.07 27.90 -57.67
N GLN A 194 38.90 28.87 -56.77
CA GLN A 194 39.63 30.13 -56.84
C GLN A 194 41.15 29.91 -56.68
N ARG A 195 41.57 29.03 -55.77
CA ARG A 195 42.98 28.64 -55.60
C ARG A 195 43.54 27.91 -56.82
N GLU A 196 42.76 27.00 -57.42
CA GLU A 196 43.15 26.32 -58.66
C GLU A 196 43.31 27.31 -59.81
N GLN A 197 42.37 28.24 -59.96
CA GLN A 197 42.45 29.29 -60.96
C GLN A 197 43.66 30.19 -60.74
N SER A 198 43.92 30.67 -59.51
CA SER A 198 45.08 31.52 -59.24
C SER A 198 46.38 30.79 -59.51
N SER A 199 46.51 29.52 -59.06
CA SER A 199 47.66 28.67 -59.35
C SER A 199 47.86 28.45 -60.85
N ALA A 200 46.80 28.19 -61.61
CA ALA A 200 46.88 28.05 -63.06
C ALA A 200 47.36 29.34 -63.75
N HIS A 201 46.92 30.50 -63.28
CA HIS A 201 47.39 31.80 -63.79
C HIS A 201 48.88 32.01 -63.47
N GLU A 202 49.33 31.69 -62.25
CA GLU A 202 50.74 31.78 -61.85
C GLU A 202 51.62 30.85 -62.71
N VAL A 203 51.22 29.59 -62.89
CA VAL A 203 51.95 28.63 -63.75
C VAL A 203 52.02 29.14 -65.19
N HIS A 204 50.94 29.71 -65.72
CA HIS A 204 50.93 30.27 -67.07
C HIS A 204 51.86 31.47 -67.22
N GLN A 205 51.89 32.37 -66.22
CA GLN A 205 52.82 33.50 -66.18
C GLN A 205 54.27 33.02 -66.12
N LEU A 206 54.59 32.07 -65.25
CA LEU A 206 55.93 31.47 -65.16
C LEU A 206 56.34 30.79 -66.48
N SER A 207 55.41 30.12 -67.15
CA SER A 207 55.66 29.50 -68.47
C SER A 207 55.98 30.55 -69.54
N ARG A 208 55.23 31.67 -69.57
CA ARG A 208 55.52 32.79 -70.48
C ARG A 208 56.88 33.42 -70.19
N LEU A 209 57.20 33.70 -68.92
CA LEU A 209 58.50 34.24 -68.52
C LEU A 209 59.64 33.29 -68.90
N ARG A 210 59.46 31.98 -68.72
CA ARG A 210 60.43 30.98 -69.16
C ARG A 210 60.65 31.03 -70.66
N GLU A 211 59.58 31.11 -71.45
CA GLU A 211 59.69 31.20 -72.91
C GLU A 211 60.36 32.52 -73.36
N GLU A 212 60.04 33.63 -72.69
CA GLU A 212 60.69 34.92 -72.92
C GLU A 212 62.19 34.85 -72.62
N ILE A 213 62.58 34.34 -71.44
CA ILE A 213 63.98 34.10 -71.07
C ILE A 213 64.68 33.18 -72.07
N ASN A 214 64.04 32.08 -72.47
CA ASN A 214 64.61 31.19 -73.48
C ASN A 214 64.81 31.92 -74.81
N SER A 215 63.85 32.73 -75.25
CA SER A 215 63.93 33.51 -76.47
C SER A 215 65.06 34.54 -76.43
N ASP A 216 65.24 35.21 -75.28
CA ASP A 216 66.33 36.16 -75.07
C ASP A 216 67.69 35.47 -74.99
N LEU A 217 67.77 34.27 -74.39
CA LEU A 217 68.97 33.44 -74.45
C LEU A 217 69.30 33.00 -75.88
N TYR A 218 68.30 32.64 -76.69
CA TYR A 218 68.49 32.34 -78.12
C TYR A 218 68.95 33.57 -78.90
N ARG A 219 68.37 34.75 -78.67
CA ARG A 219 68.82 36.02 -79.27
C ARG A 219 70.25 36.37 -78.87
N ALA A 220 70.57 36.26 -77.58
CA ALA A 220 71.93 36.49 -77.09
C ALA A 220 72.92 35.50 -77.71
N LYS A 221 72.54 34.22 -77.84
CA LYS A 221 73.31 33.22 -78.56
C LYS A 221 73.50 33.61 -80.03
N GLU A 222 72.47 34.05 -80.74
CA GLU A 222 72.57 34.45 -82.15
C GLU A 222 73.48 35.68 -82.33
N VAL A 223 73.40 36.66 -81.43
CA VAL A 223 74.32 37.81 -81.41
C VAL A 223 75.76 37.36 -81.13
N LEU A 224 75.96 36.45 -80.18
CA LEU A 224 77.28 35.87 -79.90
C LEU A 224 77.81 35.05 -81.09
N ASP A 225 76.99 34.21 -81.73
CA ASP A 225 77.34 33.49 -82.95
C ASP A 225 77.60 34.46 -84.12
N GLY A 226 76.96 35.64 -84.16
CA GLY A 226 77.27 36.71 -85.11
C GLY A 226 78.60 37.43 -84.82
N LEU A 227 78.94 37.62 -83.53
CA LEU A 227 80.20 38.25 -83.11
C LEU A 227 81.40 37.29 -83.19
N PHE A 228 81.19 36.00 -82.86
CA PHE A 228 82.22 34.96 -82.79
C PHE A 228 82.22 34.00 -84.00
N GLY A 229 81.18 34.00 -84.84
CA GLY A 229 81.12 33.23 -86.09
C GLY A 229 82.09 33.72 -87.17
N ALA A 230 82.72 34.88 -86.97
CA ALA A 230 83.88 35.30 -87.75
C ALA A 230 85.20 34.62 -87.30
N THR A 231 85.22 33.92 -86.15
CA THR A 231 86.44 33.31 -85.57
C THR A 231 86.12 32.07 -84.74
N GLY A 232 86.15 30.87 -85.34
CA GLY A 232 86.34 29.63 -84.55
C GLY A 232 85.50 28.42 -84.96
N ALA A 233 85.73 27.90 -86.15
CA ALA A 233 85.53 26.48 -86.39
C ALA A 233 86.65 25.68 -85.71
N LEU A 234 86.30 24.46 -85.24
CA LEU A 234 87.15 23.36 -84.72
C LEU A 234 87.27 23.28 -83.18
N VAL A 235 86.74 22.19 -82.59
CA VAL A 235 87.52 21.07 -81.99
C VAL A 235 86.66 20.15 -81.06
N HIS A 236 86.66 18.86 -81.40
CA HIS A 236 86.57 17.57 -80.64
C HIS A 236 85.46 17.29 -79.60
N LYS A 237 84.68 16.19 -79.66
CA LYS A 237 84.92 14.72 -79.62
C LYS A 237 85.01 14.13 -78.19
N ARG A 238 84.06 13.23 -77.86
CA ARG A 238 84.20 11.93 -77.15
C ARG A 238 83.49 11.75 -75.76
N ARG A 239 82.62 10.71 -75.74
CA ARG A 239 82.20 9.75 -74.67
C ARG A 239 81.61 10.25 -73.34
N GLN A 240 80.47 9.64 -72.98
CA GLN A 240 80.15 8.96 -71.71
C GLN A 240 78.82 8.21 -71.96
N ASP A 241 78.79 6.88 -72.11
CA ASP A 241 78.80 5.83 -71.08
C ASP A 241 77.99 6.09 -69.80
N SER A 242 77.01 5.19 -69.62
CA SER A 242 76.50 4.59 -68.38
C SER A 242 75.42 5.27 -67.52
N ALA A 243 74.40 4.45 -67.25
CA ALA A 243 73.71 4.23 -65.97
C ALA A 243 72.23 4.65 -65.88
N GLN A 244 71.48 3.70 -65.33
CA GLN A 244 70.02 3.49 -65.33
C GLN A 244 69.43 3.83 -63.93
N PRO A 245 68.17 3.48 -63.56
CA PRO A 245 67.13 4.34 -62.93
C PRO A 245 66.93 3.96 -61.43
N PRO A 246 65.72 3.89 -60.82
CA PRO A 246 64.48 4.70 -60.77
C PRO A 246 64.20 5.21 -59.32
N HIS A 247 63.02 5.75 -58.98
CA HIS A 247 62.18 5.27 -57.85
C HIS A 247 60.93 6.11 -57.58
N GLN A 248 59.85 5.37 -57.34
CA GLN A 248 58.54 5.76 -56.82
C GLN A 248 58.58 5.96 -55.30
N ALA A 249 57.68 6.80 -54.78
CA ALA A 249 57.07 6.73 -53.44
C ALA A 249 55.73 7.48 -53.57
N ARG A 250 54.51 6.88 -53.46
CA ARG A 250 53.87 6.12 -52.37
C ARG A 250 54.10 6.80 -51.03
N THR A 251 53.10 7.50 -50.47
CA THR A 251 52.23 7.21 -49.30
C THR A 251 51.97 8.62 -48.70
N VAL A 252 50.83 9.07 -48.17
CA VAL A 252 49.77 8.50 -47.30
C VAL A 252 48.46 9.22 -47.61
#